data_AF-J3F108-F1
#
_entry.id   AF-J3F108-F1
#
_cell.length_a   1.000
_cell.length_b   1.000
_cell.length_c   1.000
_cell.angle_alpha   90.00
_cell.angle_beta   90.00
_cell.angle_gamma   90.00
#
_symmetry.space_group_name_H-M   'P 1'
#
loop_
_entity.id
_entity.type
_entity.pdbx_description
1 polymer ?
#
loop_
_entity_poly.entity_id
_entity_poly.type
_entity_poly.pdbx_seq_one_letter_code
_entity_poly.pdbx_strand_id
1 'polypeptide(L)'
;MSAWDIDPASVGSIIESEKNNAEQSLSPALTGLSSSAEGIVGACSTGDNGLQCTAAPAPLVAAAIGEWFSLHKPTFDSIGTTVSNVLGNTVHAVDAYIRHDEDSALVYQRQAK
;
A
#
# COMPACT_ATOMS: atom_id res chain seq x y z
N MET A 1 -0.33 -27.19 9.81
CA MET A 1 -0.92 -26.27 10.81
C MET A 1 -2.42 -26.43 10.70
N SER A 2 -3.11 -26.89 11.74
CA SER A 2 -4.58 -26.96 11.71
C SER A 2 -5.12 -25.53 11.84
N ALA A 3 -6.19 -25.20 11.11
CA ALA A 3 -6.85 -23.90 11.16
C ALA A 3 -7.49 -23.59 12.53
N TRP A 4 -7.40 -24.51 13.49
CA TRP A 4 -8.01 -24.44 14.82
C TRP A 4 -7.13 -23.77 15.89
N ASP A 5 -5.85 -23.53 15.60
CA ASP A 5 -4.90 -22.92 16.55
C ASP A 5 -4.61 -21.45 16.21
N ILE A 6 -5.46 -20.83 15.38
CA ILE A 6 -5.36 -19.43 14.99
C ILE A 6 -6.32 -18.65 15.89
N ASP A 7 -5.79 -17.69 16.65
CA ASP A 7 -6.57 -16.66 17.32
C ASP A 7 -7.04 -15.63 16.28
N PRO A 8 -8.32 -15.66 15.85
CA PRO A 8 -8.79 -14.82 14.76
C PRO A 8 -8.80 -13.33 15.13
N ALA A 9 -8.98 -13.00 16.41
CA ALA A 9 -8.96 -11.62 16.89
C ALA A 9 -7.55 -11.03 16.79
N SER A 10 -6.54 -11.80 17.20
CA SER A 10 -5.13 -11.43 17.03
C SER A 10 -4.78 -11.25 15.54
N VAL A 11 -5.19 -12.18 14.68
CA VAL A 11 -4.96 -12.08 13.22
C VAL A 11 -5.64 -10.85 12.62
N GLY A 12 -6.90 -10.57 12.99
CA GLY A 12 -7.62 -9.37 12.55
C GLY A 12 -6.88 -8.08 12.93
N SER A 13 -6.39 -7.99 14.17
CA SER A 13 -5.64 -6.82 14.64
C SER A 13 -4.33 -6.58 13.89
N ILE A 14 -3.61 -7.66 13.55
CA ILE A 14 -2.36 -7.58 12.77
C ILE A 14 -2.66 -7.10 11.35
N ILE A 15 -3.69 -7.65 10.70
CA ILE A 15 -4.04 -7.25 9.33
C ILE A 15 -4.54 -5.80 9.28
N GLU A 16 -5.32 -5.36 10.26
CA GLU A 16 -5.74 -3.95 10.39
C GLU A 16 -4.52 -3.02 10.55
N SER A 17 -3.54 -3.41 11.36
CA SER A 17 -2.27 -2.68 11.51
C SER A 17 -1.51 -2.59 10.19
N GLU A 18 -1.37 -3.69 9.46
CA GLU A 18 -0.71 -3.70 8.14
C GLU A 18 -1.48 -2.86 7.10
N LYS A 19 -2.82 -2.88 7.13
CA LYS A 19 -3.66 -2.02 6.28
C LYS A 19 -3.39 -0.56 6.56
N ASN A 20 -3.37 -0.17 7.84
CA ASN A 20 -3.05 1.19 8.24
C ASN A 20 -1.65 1.61 7.78
N ASN A 21 -0.66 0.70 7.87
CA ASN A 21 0.69 0.97 7.39
C ASN A 21 0.73 1.15 5.86
N ALA A 22 -0.02 0.35 5.11
CA ALA A 22 -0.13 0.49 3.66
C ALA A 22 -0.78 1.83 3.24
N GLU A 23 -1.81 2.26 3.95
CA GLU A 23 -2.54 3.51 3.67
C GLU A 23 -1.76 4.76 4.13
N GLN A 24 -1.09 4.70 5.29
CA GLN A 24 -0.45 5.87 5.91
C GLN A 24 1.05 6.01 5.57
N SER A 25 1.72 4.92 5.21
CA SER A 25 3.18 4.95 4.93
C SER A 25 3.47 4.61 3.47
N LEU A 26 3.01 3.44 3.00
CA LEU A 26 3.38 2.93 1.67
C LEU A 26 2.82 3.79 0.54
N SER A 27 1.52 4.08 0.57
CA SER A 27 0.86 4.88 -0.49
C SER A 27 1.41 6.31 -0.56
N PRO A 28 1.62 7.02 0.57
CA PRO A 28 2.29 8.33 0.56
C PRO A 28 3.75 8.27 0.09
N ALA A 29 4.51 7.23 0.47
CA ALA A 29 5.90 7.07 0.00
C ALA A 29 5.97 6.87 -1.53
N LEU A 30 5.08 6.06 -2.08
CA LEU A 30 4.96 5.84 -3.54
C LEU A 30 4.58 7.14 -4.28
N THR A 31 3.68 7.94 -3.68
CA THR A 31 3.33 9.26 -4.20
C THR A 31 4.51 10.24 -4.11
N GLY A 32 5.26 10.22 -3.00
CA GLY A 32 6.43 11.08 -2.77
C GLY A 32 7.58 10.81 -3.74
N LEU A 33 7.73 9.58 -4.23
CA LEU A 33 8.67 9.25 -5.31
C LEU A 33 8.31 9.98 -6.62
N SER A 34 7.02 10.03 -6.97
CA SER A 34 6.52 10.77 -8.15
C SER A 34 6.84 12.27 -8.02
N SER A 35 6.56 12.86 -6.86
CA SER A 35 6.84 14.30 -6.62
C SER A 35 8.33 14.63 -6.61
N SER A 36 9.17 13.76 -6.04
CA SER A 36 10.63 13.93 -6.06
C SER A 36 11.18 13.87 -7.48
N ALA A 37 10.63 12.98 -8.31
CA ALA A 37 10.99 12.89 -9.72
C ALA A 37 10.63 14.14 -10.51
N GLU A 38 9.43 14.69 -10.31
CA GLU A 38 9.01 15.96 -10.92
C GLU A 38 9.96 17.11 -10.53
N GLY A 39 10.41 17.14 -9.27
CA GLY A 39 11.42 18.09 -8.80
C GLY A 39 12.77 17.96 -9.51
N ILE A 40 13.25 16.72 -9.72
CA ILE A 40 14.49 16.44 -10.46
C ILE A 40 14.35 16.85 -11.94
N VAL A 41 13.23 16.50 -12.58
CA VAL A 41 12.94 16.88 -13.97
C VAL A 41 12.94 18.41 -14.11
N GLY A 42 12.27 19.11 -13.19
CA GLY A 42 12.25 20.58 -13.14
C GLY A 42 13.67 21.16 -13.03
N ALA A 43 14.46 20.70 -12.06
CA ALA A 43 15.84 21.17 -11.87
C ALA A 43 16.74 20.93 -13.10
N CYS A 44 16.61 19.78 -13.77
CA CYS A 44 17.40 19.46 -14.95
C CYS A 44 16.95 20.20 -16.22
N SER A 45 15.70 20.68 -16.28
CA SER A 45 15.14 21.35 -17.46
C SER A 45 15.25 22.87 -17.42
N THR A 46 15.17 23.51 -16.25
CA THR A 46 15.24 24.97 -16.14
C THR A 46 16.65 25.52 -15.89
N GLY A 47 17.60 24.69 -15.45
CA GLY A 47 18.97 25.14 -15.12
C GLY A 47 19.03 26.17 -13.98
N ASP A 48 17.91 26.42 -13.32
CA ASP A 48 17.74 27.44 -12.30
C ASP A 48 16.72 26.90 -11.31
N ASN A 49 17.17 26.60 -10.09
CA ASN A 49 16.39 26.44 -8.88
C ASN A 49 17.40 26.44 -7.72
N GLY A 50 17.11 27.14 -6.62
CA GLY A 50 18.01 27.39 -5.47
C GLY A 50 18.54 26.19 -4.67
N LEU A 51 18.55 24.98 -5.25
CA LEU A 51 19.44 23.89 -4.88
C LEU A 51 20.61 23.90 -5.86
N GLN A 52 21.84 23.95 -5.36
CA GLN A 52 23.12 24.06 -6.08
C GLN A 52 23.32 23.07 -7.25
N CYS A 53 22.57 23.18 -8.34
CA CYS A 53 22.82 22.48 -9.60
C CYS A 53 23.93 23.24 -10.33
N THR A 54 25.17 22.86 -10.04
CA THR A 54 26.39 23.36 -10.69
C THR A 54 26.62 22.80 -12.10
N ALA A 55 25.68 22.02 -12.64
CA ALA A 55 25.73 21.47 -13.98
C ALA A 55 24.75 22.22 -14.89
N ALA A 56 25.23 22.65 -16.07
CA ALA A 56 24.40 23.25 -17.11
C ALA A 56 23.12 22.43 -17.37
N PRO A 57 22.00 23.06 -17.76
CA PRO A 57 20.73 22.38 -18.02
C PRO A 57 20.95 21.13 -18.91
N ALA A 58 20.38 20.01 -18.46
CA ALA A 58 20.58 18.68 -19.05
C ALA A 58 19.23 18.14 -19.56
N PRO A 59 18.69 18.72 -20.65
CA PRO A 59 17.32 18.44 -21.11
C PRO A 59 17.11 16.96 -21.51
N LEU A 60 18.15 16.28 -22.00
CA LEU A 60 18.09 14.86 -22.32
C LEU A 60 17.87 13.99 -21.06
N VAL A 61 18.53 14.35 -19.95
CA VAL A 61 18.40 13.67 -18.65
C VAL A 61 17.02 13.95 -18.06
N ALA A 62 16.55 15.20 -18.13
CA ALA A 62 15.20 15.57 -17.72
C ALA A 62 14.13 14.78 -18.48
N ALA A 63 14.28 14.67 -19.81
CA ALA A 63 13.35 13.91 -20.65
C ALA A 63 13.35 12.42 -20.30
N ALA A 64 14.52 11.79 -20.14
CA ALA A 64 14.63 10.37 -19.79
C ALA A 64 14.03 10.06 -18.40
N ILE A 65 14.27 10.91 -17.40
CA ILE A 65 13.69 10.75 -16.06
C ILE A 65 12.17 10.96 -16.11
N GLY A 66 11.71 12.01 -16.79
CA GLY A 66 10.28 12.30 -16.94
C GLY A 66 9.52 11.18 -17.64
N GLU A 67 10.08 10.63 -18.72
CA GLU A 67 9.50 9.51 -19.45
C GLU A 67 9.46 8.24 -18.59
N TRP A 68 10.55 7.91 -17.90
CA TRP A 68 10.60 6.73 -17.03
C TRP A 68 9.54 6.81 -15.92
N PHE A 69 9.44 7.94 -15.22
CA PHE A 69 8.45 8.10 -14.14
C PHE A 69 7.02 8.12 -14.67
N SER A 70 6.77 8.73 -15.84
CA SER A 70 5.45 8.68 -16.49
C SER A 70 5.02 7.24 -16.80
N LEU A 71 5.93 6.42 -17.31
CA LEU A 71 5.68 5.00 -17.61
C LEU A 71 5.41 4.16 -16.35
N HIS A 72 6.08 4.47 -15.23
CA HIS A 72 6.01 3.64 -14.02
C HIS A 72 4.98 4.13 -12.98
N LYS A 73 4.45 5.35 -13.13
CA LYS A 73 3.42 5.91 -12.24
C LYS A 73 2.20 5.00 -12.06
N PRO A 74 1.59 4.41 -13.12
CA PRO A 74 0.47 3.50 -12.95
C PRO A 74 0.82 2.26 -12.13
N THR A 75 2.06 1.77 -12.22
CA THR A 75 2.54 0.62 -11.45
C THR A 75 2.66 0.97 -9.97
N PHE A 76 3.20 2.15 -9.63
CA PHE A 76 3.28 2.59 -8.24
C PHE A 76 1.89 2.78 -7.62
N ASP A 77 0.96 3.40 -8.34
CA ASP A 77 -0.41 3.59 -7.87
C ASP A 77 -1.16 2.24 -7.72
N SER A 78 -0.91 1.31 -8.65
CA SER A 78 -1.49 -0.04 -8.62
C SER A 78 -0.99 -0.89 -7.44
N ILE A 79 0.30 -0.76 -7.06
CA ILE A 79 0.86 -1.49 -5.91
C ILE A 79 0.15 -1.08 -4.61
N GLY A 80 0.03 0.22 -4.35
CA GLY A 80 -0.67 0.71 -3.14
C GLY A 80 -2.11 0.22 -3.08
N THR A 81 -2.83 0.32 -4.20
CA THR A 81 -4.21 -0.15 -4.33
C THR A 81 -4.35 -1.65 -4.12
N THR A 82 -3.45 -2.45 -4.72
CA THR A 82 -3.48 -3.91 -4.62
C THR A 82 -3.22 -4.37 -3.19
N VAL A 83 -2.21 -3.79 -2.54
CA VAL A 83 -1.87 -4.12 -1.14
C VAL A 83 -3.03 -3.77 -0.21
N SER A 84 -3.61 -2.57 -0.33
CA SER A 84 -4.78 -2.17 0.46
C SER A 84 -5.98 -3.11 0.24
N ASN A 85 -6.27 -3.48 -1.01
CA ASN A 85 -7.38 -4.39 -1.33
C ASN A 85 -7.17 -5.80 -0.76
N VAL A 86 -5.96 -6.36 -0.86
CA VAL A 86 -5.65 -7.68 -0.29
C VAL A 86 -5.83 -7.65 1.22
N LEU A 87 -5.32 -6.62 1.90
CA LEU A 87 -5.45 -6.48 3.34
C LEU A 87 -6.92 -6.31 3.75
N GLY A 88 -7.68 -5.43 3.08
CA GLY A 88 -9.11 -5.25 3.33
C GLY A 88 -9.94 -6.52 3.14
N ASN A 89 -9.70 -7.26 2.05
CA ASN A 89 -10.36 -8.54 1.80
C ASN A 89 -10.02 -9.59 2.87
N THR A 90 -8.79 -9.56 3.38
CA THR A 90 -8.36 -10.49 4.43
C THR A 90 -9.03 -10.15 5.78
N VAL A 91 -9.17 -8.87 6.14
CA VAL A 91 -9.96 -8.45 7.32
C VAL A 91 -11.40 -8.98 7.20
N HIS A 92 -12.05 -8.77 6.05
CA HIS A 92 -13.41 -9.25 5.84
C HIS A 92 -13.55 -10.77 5.94
N ALA A 93 -12.55 -11.53 5.45
CA ALA A 93 -12.51 -12.98 5.59
C ALA A 93 -12.38 -13.41 7.06
N VAL A 94 -11.55 -12.73 7.86
CA VAL A 94 -11.41 -12.99 9.30
C VAL A 94 -12.71 -12.71 10.05
N ASP A 95 -13.35 -11.56 9.79
CA ASP A 95 -14.63 -11.20 10.40
C ASP A 95 -15.76 -12.18 10.05
N ALA A 96 -15.74 -12.73 8.82
CA ALA A 96 -16.68 -13.75 8.41
C ALA A 96 -16.43 -15.07 9.13
N TYR A 97 -15.16 -15.44 9.33
CA TYR A 97 -14.79 -16.65 10.07
C TYR A 97 -15.22 -16.58 11.54
N ILE A 98 -14.97 -15.44 12.22
CA ILE A 98 -15.39 -15.24 13.61
C ILE A 98 -16.91 -15.41 13.75
N ARG A 99 -17.69 -14.76 12.88
CA ARG A 99 -19.16 -14.89 12.89
C ARG A 99 -19.63 -16.32 12.66
N HIS A 100 -19.01 -17.03 11.72
CA HIS A 100 -19.33 -18.43 11.46
C HIS A 100 -19.04 -19.33 12.67
N ASP A 101 -17.94 -19.08 13.39
CA ASP A 101 -17.57 -19.83 14.58
C ASP A 101 -18.55 -19.56 15.74
N GLU A 102 -18.92 -18.30 15.95
CA GLU A 102 -19.95 -17.90 16.93
C GLU A 102 -21.30 -18.56 16.65
N ASP A 103 -21.78 -18.52 15.39
CA ASP A 103 -23.04 -19.15 14.99
C ASP A 103 -22.99 -20.68 15.16
N SER A 104 -21.87 -21.31 14.79
CA SER A 104 -21.68 -22.76 14.96
C SER A 104 -21.69 -23.14 16.44
N ALA A 105 -21.00 -22.39 17.30
CA ALA A 105 -20.99 -22.60 18.75
C ALA A 105 -22.40 -22.51 19.36
N LEU A 106 -23.22 -21.55 18.92
CA LEU A 106 -24.61 -21.41 19.37
C LEU A 106 -25.47 -22.61 18.97
N VAL A 107 -25.27 -23.20 17.79
CA VAL A 107 -25.98 -24.41 17.35
C VAL A 107 -25.61 -25.61 18.22
N TYR A 108 -24.32 -25.81 18.51
CA TYR A 108 -23.87 -26.87 19.42
C TYR A 108 -24.46 -26.71 20.83
N GLN A 109 -24.52 -25.50 21.37
CA GLN A 109 -25.16 -25.24 22.67
C GLN A 109 -26.66 -25.53 22.69
N ARG A 110 -27.35 -25.31 21.57
CA ARG A 110 -28.79 -25.65 21.43
C ARG A 110 -29.04 -27.15 21.31
N GLN A 111 -28.13 -27.89 20.69
CA GLN A 111 -28.22 -29.35 20.55
C GLN A 111 -27.76 -30.12 21.80
N ALA A 112 -26.96 -29.49 22.68
CA ALA A 112 -26.51 -30.06 23.94
C ALA A 112 -27.52 -29.89 25.10
N LYS A 113 -28.67 -29.24 24.86
CA LYS A 113 -29.81 -29.16 25.77
C LYS A 113 -30.87 -30.18 25.41
#